data_AF-A0A2W6RBT8-F1
#
_entry.id   AF-A0A2W6RBT8-F1
#
_cell.length_a   1.000
_cell.length_b   1.000
_cell.length_c   1.000
_cell.angle_alpha   90.00
_cell.angle_beta   90.00
_cell.angle_gamma   90.00
#
_symmetry.space_group_name_H-M   'P 1'
#
loop_
_entity.id
_entity.type
_entity.pdbx_description
1 polymer ?
#
loop_
_entity_poly.entity_id
_entity_poly.type
_entity_poly.pdbx_seq_one_letter_code
_entity_poly.pdbx_strand_id
1 'polypeptide(L)'
;MSVPLILTILAGAATFIGAFLGVLGQKPSNRLLAFSLGFAAGIMLLISLMEMLPAALAAEGMSPVLGYGMFIFGLLGYFGLDRMLPHAHPQDLMQKSVQPLPKSIKRTAILLTLGISLHNFPEGIATFVTASSNLELGFGIALAVALHNIPEGVA
;
A
#
# COMPACT_ATOMS: atom_id res chain seq x y z
N MET A 1 -6.85 14.40 -19.72
CA MET A 1 -5.51 14.28 -19.11
C MET A 1 -5.44 14.82 -17.69
N SER A 2 -6.19 15.87 -17.31
CA SER A 2 -6.16 16.40 -15.93
C SER A 2 -6.88 15.54 -14.89
N VAL A 3 -7.99 14.88 -15.24
CA VAL A 3 -8.81 14.12 -14.27
C VAL A 3 -8.06 12.92 -13.65
N PRO A 4 -7.36 12.05 -14.41
CA PRO A 4 -6.57 10.96 -13.82
C PRO A 4 -5.52 11.46 -12.84
N LEU A 5 -4.85 12.57 -13.16
CA LEU A 5 -3.86 13.18 -12.28
C LEU A 5 -4.48 13.70 -10.98
N ILE A 6 -5.65 14.34 -11.05
CA ILE A 6 -6.39 14.81 -9.88
C ILE A 6 -6.76 13.62 -8.98
N LEU A 7 -7.27 12.53 -9.56
CA LEU A 7 -7.64 11.34 -8.81
C LEU A 7 -6.42 10.72 -8.09
N THR A 8 -5.29 10.60 -8.78
CA THR A 8 -4.04 10.11 -8.18
C THR A 8 -3.55 11.00 -7.04
N ILE A 9 -3.60 12.33 -7.21
CA ILE A 9 -3.19 13.28 -6.16
C ILE A 9 -4.11 13.19 -4.95
N LEU A 10 -5.44 13.10 -5.16
CA LEU A 10 -6.40 12.97 -4.07
C LEU A 10 -6.23 11.65 -3.31
N ALA A 11 -6.00 10.55 -4.04
CA ALA A 11 -5.73 9.24 -3.45
C ALA A 11 -4.43 9.23 -2.64
N GLY A 12 -3.36 9.87 -3.13
CA GLY A 12 -2.11 10.01 -2.39
C GLY A 12 -2.19 10.96 -1.18
N ALA A 13 -2.99 12.04 -1.28
CA ALA A 13 -3.20 12.99 -0.19
C ALA A 13 -3.88 12.35 1.03
N ALA A 14 -4.59 11.25 0.85
CA ALA A 14 -5.23 10.49 1.92
C ALA A 14 -4.22 10.00 2.98
N THR A 15 -3.00 9.61 2.60
CA THR A 15 -1.94 9.22 3.55
C THR A 15 -1.50 10.39 4.40
N PHE A 16 -1.39 11.59 3.81
CA PHE A 16 -1.09 12.81 4.55
C PHE A 16 -2.21 13.17 5.54
N ILE A 17 -3.47 13.02 5.13
CA ILE A 17 -4.63 13.22 6.02
C ILE A 17 -4.57 12.25 7.21
N GLY A 18 -4.29 10.97 6.95
CA GLY A 18 -4.09 9.97 7.99
C GLY A 18 -2.99 10.36 8.98
N ALA A 19 -1.82 10.73 8.47
CA ALA A 19 -0.69 11.17 9.30
C ALA A 19 -1.02 12.40 10.14
N PHE A 20 -1.73 13.37 9.57
CA PHE A 20 -2.19 14.56 10.27
C PHE A 20 -3.15 14.21 11.42
N LEU A 21 -4.11 13.31 11.19
CA LEU A 21 -5.00 12.81 12.24
C LEU A 21 -4.24 12.09 13.35
N GLY A 22 -3.23 11.29 13.00
CA GLY A 22 -2.32 10.64 13.95
C GLY A 22 -1.57 11.64 14.83
N VAL A 23 -1.04 12.73 14.25
CA VAL A 23 -0.36 13.81 14.99
C VAL A 23 -1.30 14.55 15.94
N LEU A 24 -2.56 14.75 15.56
CA LEU A 24 -3.59 15.34 16.43
C LEU A 24 -4.02 14.41 17.59
N GLY A 25 -3.47 13.20 17.65
CA GLY A 25 -3.80 12.21 18.68
C GLY A 25 -5.16 11.55 18.47
N GLN A 26 -5.76 11.70 17.28
CA GLN A 26 -6.97 10.98 16.92
C GLN A 26 -6.62 9.52 16.66
N LYS A 27 -7.06 8.64 17.57
CA LYS A 27 -6.85 7.20 17.45
C LYS A 27 -8.15 6.56 16.94
N PRO A 28 -8.22 6.11 15.68
CA PRO A 28 -9.36 5.35 15.21
C PRO A 28 -9.54 4.11 16.09
N SER A 29 -10.79 3.70 16.28
CA SER A 29 -11.08 2.49 17.07
C SER A 29 -10.41 1.26 16.45
N ASN A 30 -9.98 0.30 17.26
CA ASN A 30 -9.39 -0.95 16.75
C ASN A 30 -10.30 -1.69 15.75
N ARG A 31 -11.63 -1.53 15.86
CA ARG A 31 -12.59 -2.07 14.90
C ARG A 31 -12.48 -1.39 13.53
N LEU A 32 -12.38 -0.07 13.51
CA LEU A 32 -12.18 0.70 12.29
C LEU A 32 -10.84 0.36 11.66
N LEU A 33 -9.77 0.29 12.46
CA LEU A 33 -8.44 -0.08 11.97
C LEU A 33 -8.44 -1.50 11.36
N ALA A 34 -9.02 -2.48 12.05
CA ALA A 34 -9.10 -3.85 11.55
C ALA A 34 -9.94 -3.96 10.28
N PHE A 35 -11.10 -3.27 10.22
CA PHE A 35 -11.92 -3.20 9.02
C PHE A 35 -11.14 -2.59 7.86
N SER A 36 -10.49 -1.45 8.08
CA SER A 36 -9.75 -0.75 7.04
C SER A 36 -8.53 -1.52 6.55
N LEU A 37 -7.77 -2.18 7.44
CA LEU A 37 -6.64 -3.04 7.06
C LEU A 37 -7.11 -4.28 6.27
N GLY A 38 -8.22 -4.90 6.67
CA GLY A 38 -8.81 -6.02 5.94
C GLY A 38 -9.36 -5.61 4.57
N PHE A 39 -10.03 -4.46 4.51
CA PHE A 39 -10.53 -3.87 3.26
C PHE A 39 -9.36 -3.53 2.31
N ALA A 40 -8.32 -2.88 2.82
CA ALA A 40 -7.09 -2.57 2.09
C ALA A 40 -6.42 -3.82 1.54
N ALA A 41 -6.23 -4.85 2.38
CA ALA A 41 -5.66 -6.13 1.94
C ALA A 41 -6.47 -6.75 0.78
N GLY A 42 -7.80 -6.69 0.85
CA GLY A 42 -8.68 -7.14 -0.22
C GLY A 42 -8.52 -6.35 -1.52
N ILE A 43 -8.48 -5.01 -1.44
CA ILE A 43 -8.26 -4.14 -2.60
C ILE A 43 -6.88 -4.36 -3.22
N MET A 44 -5.84 -4.50 -2.40
CA MET A 44 -4.48 -4.73 -2.89
C MET A 44 -4.32 -6.09 -3.58
N LEU A 45 -5.01 -7.12 -3.09
CA LEU A 45 -5.10 -8.40 -3.79
C LEU A 45 -5.86 -8.27 -5.11
N LEU A 46 -6.97 -7.54 -5.14
CA LEU A 46 -7.75 -7.30 -6.36
C LEU A 46 -6.92 -6.53 -7.41
N ILE A 47 -6.29 -5.41 -7.04
CA ILE A 47 -5.44 -4.63 -7.94
C ILE A 47 -4.27 -5.49 -8.44
N SER A 48 -3.63 -6.26 -7.56
CA SER A 48 -2.47 -7.08 -7.95
C SER A 48 -2.85 -8.19 -8.92
N LEU A 49 -3.94 -8.93 -8.65
CA LEU A 49 -4.30 -10.15 -9.37
C LEU A 49 -5.23 -9.92 -10.57
N MET A 50 -6.12 -8.93 -10.50
CA MET A 50 -7.14 -8.69 -11.52
C MET A 50 -6.77 -7.53 -12.46
N GLU A 51 -5.91 -6.61 -12.04
CA GLU A 51 -5.49 -5.47 -12.86
C GLU A 51 -4.04 -5.60 -13.31
N MET A 52 -3.08 -5.59 -12.37
CA MET A 52 -1.64 -5.50 -12.67
C MET A 52 -1.09 -6.76 -13.34
N LEU A 53 -1.41 -7.94 -12.81
CA LEU A 53 -0.93 -9.20 -13.41
C LEU A 53 -1.49 -9.42 -14.83
N PRO A 54 -2.80 -9.27 -15.09
CA PRO A 54 -3.34 -9.35 -16.45
C PRO A 54 -2.77 -8.28 -17.39
N ALA A 55 -2.61 -7.03 -16.91
CA ALA A 55 -1.99 -5.96 -17.69
C ALA A 55 -0.54 -6.29 -18.07
N ALA A 56 0.24 -6.85 -17.15
CA ALA A 56 1.60 -7.29 -17.41
C ALA A 56 1.65 -8.43 -18.44
N LEU A 57 0.75 -9.41 -18.34
CA LEU A 57 0.66 -10.54 -19.28
C LEU A 57 0.20 -10.13 -20.69
N ALA A 58 -0.57 -9.05 -20.79
CA ALA A 58 -1.03 -8.50 -22.07
C ALA A 58 0.01 -7.58 -22.75
N ALA A 59 1.14 -7.29 -22.10
CA ALA A 59 2.18 -6.43 -22.67
C ALA A 59 2.83 -7.07 -23.91
N GLU A 60 3.11 -6.25 -24.93
CA GLU A 60 3.73 -6.74 -26.18
C GLU A 60 5.07 -7.43 -25.91
N GLY A 61 5.24 -8.63 -26.49
CA GLY A 61 6.44 -9.44 -26.31
C GLY A 61 6.51 -10.22 -24.99
N MET A 62 5.50 -10.09 -24.11
CA MET A 62 5.44 -10.85 -22.87
C MET A 62 4.93 -12.27 -23.11
N SER A 63 5.76 -13.28 -22.83
CA SER A 63 5.27 -14.66 -22.80
C SER A 63 4.57 -14.95 -21.46
N PRO A 64 3.46 -15.72 -21.44
CA PRO A 64 2.76 -16.03 -20.19
C PRO A 64 3.67 -16.69 -19.14
N VAL A 65 4.54 -17.61 -19.58
CA VAL A 65 5.49 -18.31 -18.69
C VAL A 65 6.45 -17.32 -18.03
N LEU A 66 6.98 -16.36 -18.79
CA LEU A 66 7.88 -15.34 -18.26
C LEU A 66 7.16 -14.38 -17.32
N GLY A 67 5.94 -13.94 -17.68
CA GLY A 67 5.13 -13.05 -16.83
C GLY A 67 4.77 -13.68 -15.48
N TYR A 68 4.24 -14.91 -15.48
CA TYR A 68 3.99 -15.64 -14.23
C TYR A 68 5.29 -15.95 -13.48
N GLY A 69 6.39 -16.25 -14.18
CA GLY A 69 7.71 -16.44 -13.59
C GLY A 69 8.20 -15.19 -12.84
N MET A 70 8.07 -14.01 -13.43
CA MET A 70 8.40 -12.73 -12.79
C MET A 70 7.50 -12.44 -11.59
N PHE A 71 6.20 -12.75 -11.68
CA PHE A 71 5.28 -12.60 -10.56
C PHE A 71 5.67 -13.48 -9.35
N ILE A 72 5.92 -14.78 -9.59
CA ILE A 72 6.37 -15.70 -8.54
C ILE A 72 7.72 -15.28 -7.97
N PHE A 73 8.66 -14.87 -8.81
CA PHE A 73 9.97 -14.37 -8.36
C PHE A 73 9.81 -13.14 -7.46
N GLY A 74 8.95 -12.19 -7.85
CA GLY A 74 8.63 -11.02 -7.02
C GLY A 74 8.01 -11.40 -5.67
N LEU A 75 7.05 -12.34 -5.67
CA LEU A 75 6.41 -12.84 -4.45
C LEU A 75 7.41 -13.51 -3.50
N LEU A 76 8.26 -14.40 -4.01
CA LEU A 76 9.30 -15.06 -3.22
C LEU A 76 10.37 -14.07 -2.74
N GLY A 77 10.72 -13.08 -3.58
CA GLY A 77 11.62 -12.00 -3.21
C GLY A 77 11.08 -11.17 -2.05
N TYR A 78 9.81 -10.77 -2.10
CA TYR A 78 9.13 -10.08 -1.00
C TYR A 78 9.12 -10.95 0.27
N PHE A 79 8.75 -12.23 0.15
CA PHE A 79 8.75 -13.16 1.29
C PHE A 79 10.15 -13.32 1.91
N GLY A 80 11.20 -13.35 1.09
CA GLY A 80 12.58 -13.38 1.55
C GLY A 80 12.98 -12.08 2.28
N LEU A 81 12.64 -10.93 1.71
CA LEU A 81 12.89 -9.62 2.33
C LEU A 81 12.19 -9.47 3.67
N ASP A 82 10.92 -9.88 3.77
CA ASP A 82 10.17 -9.93 5.01
C ASP A 82 10.96 -10.74 6.04
N ARG A 83 11.26 -12.02 5.76
CA ARG A 83 12.02 -12.88 6.69
C ARG A 83 13.38 -12.33 7.14
N MET A 84 14.05 -11.54 6.29
CA MET A 84 15.35 -10.93 6.60
C MET A 84 15.24 -9.66 7.45
N LEU A 85 14.10 -8.96 7.38
CA LEU A 85 13.88 -7.75 8.16
C LEU A 85 13.51 -8.14 9.60
N PRO A 86 14.21 -7.58 10.61
CA PRO A 86 13.86 -7.82 12.01
C PRO A 86 12.55 -7.09 12.33
N HIS A 87 11.43 -7.80 12.24
CA HIS A 87 10.10 -7.34 12.64
C HIS A 87 9.56 -8.19 13.79
N ALA A 88 8.88 -7.54 14.75
CA ALA A 88 8.20 -8.22 15.85
C ALA A 88 6.99 -8.97 15.28
N HIS A 89 6.94 -10.30 15.45
CA HIS A 89 5.77 -11.04 15.04
C HIS A 89 4.58 -10.67 15.94
N PRO A 90 3.33 -10.74 15.45
CA PRO A 90 2.13 -10.46 16.27
C PRO A 90 2.09 -11.27 17.58
N GLN A 91 2.75 -12.44 17.58
CA GLN A 91 2.91 -13.34 18.72
C GLN A 91 3.86 -12.76 19.80
N ASP A 92 4.90 -12.04 19.37
CA ASP A 92 5.87 -11.37 20.25
C ASP A 92 5.26 -10.16 20.96
N LEU A 93 4.22 -9.56 20.38
CA LEU A 93 3.46 -8.44 20.96
C LEU A 93 2.49 -8.87 22.07
N MET A 94 2.14 -10.17 22.15
CA MET A 94 1.32 -10.71 23.24
C MET A 94 2.14 -10.97 24.50
N GLN A 95 3.45 -11.18 24.38
CA GLN A 95 4.35 -11.08 25.53
C GLN A 95 4.58 -9.60 25.80
N LYS A 96 4.29 -9.14 27.03
CA LYS A 96 4.68 -7.80 27.53
C LYS A 96 6.21 -7.67 27.60
N SER A 97 6.89 -7.74 26.48
CA SER A 97 8.25 -7.25 26.35
C SER A 97 8.13 -5.76 26.10
N VAL A 98 8.59 -4.96 27.07
CA VAL A 98 8.74 -3.51 26.89
C VAL A 98 9.80 -3.33 25.83
N GLN A 99 9.39 -3.21 24.56
CA GLN A 99 10.34 -2.89 23.51
C GLN A 99 10.96 -1.52 23.82
N PRO A 100 12.29 -1.37 23.78
CA PRO A 100 12.92 -0.08 23.96
C PRO A 100 12.44 0.86 22.85
N LEU A 101 12.11 2.11 23.21
CA LEU A 101 11.79 3.14 22.22
C LEU A 101 12.90 3.18 21.14
N PRO A 102 12.55 3.40 19.86
CA PRO A 102 13.53 3.46 18.79
C PRO A 102 14.63 4.46 19.16
N LYS A 103 15.90 4.01 19.13
CA LYS A 103 17.07 4.80 19.55
C LYS A 103 17.22 6.13 18.79
N SER A 104 16.57 6.28 17.63
CA SER A 104 16.53 7.51 16.84
C SER A 104 15.20 7.65 16.10
N ILE A 105 14.33 8.53 16.62
CA ILE A 105 13.05 8.89 15.97
C ILE A 105 13.28 9.40 14.54
N LYS A 106 14.36 10.16 14.30
CA LYS A 106 14.71 10.66 12.97
C LYS A 106 14.98 9.52 11.99
N ARG A 107 15.71 8.47 12.41
CA ARG A 107 15.97 7.30 11.57
C ARG A 107 14.67 6.55 11.26
N THR A 108 13.82 6.35 12.26
CA THR A 108 12.50 5.72 12.09
C THR A 108 11.62 6.52 11.13
N ALA A 109 11.55 7.84 11.28
CA ALA A 109 10.78 8.71 10.39
C ALA A 109 11.27 8.66 8.93
N ILE A 110 12.59 8.68 8.71
CA ILE A 110 13.16 8.57 7.35
C ILE A 110 12.82 7.20 6.73
N LEU A 111 13.00 6.11 7.47
CA LEU A 111 12.71 4.76 6.98
C LEU A 111 11.21 4.57 6.69
N LEU A 112 10.33 5.06 7.55
CA LEU A 112 8.87 5.04 7.32
C LEU A 112 8.49 5.85 6.09
N THR A 113 9.00 7.07 5.97
CA THR A 113 8.72 7.94 4.81
C THR A 113 9.14 7.25 3.52
N LEU A 114 10.34 6.65 3.49
CA LEU A 114 10.83 5.91 2.32
C LEU A 114 9.98 4.67 2.04
N GLY A 115 9.63 3.89 3.06
CA GLY A 115 8.80 2.69 2.92
C GLY A 115 7.42 3.00 2.36
N ILE A 116 6.71 3.94 2.97
CA ILE A 116 5.39 4.42 2.53
C ILE A 116 5.47 5.00 1.12
N SER A 117 6.49 5.80 0.81
CA SER A 117 6.66 6.36 -0.55
C SER A 117 6.84 5.27 -1.60
N LEU A 118 7.61 4.22 -1.30
CA LEU A 118 7.82 3.10 -2.21
C LEU A 118 6.56 2.24 -2.39
N HIS A 119 5.67 2.22 -1.39
CA HIS A 119 4.38 1.52 -1.46
C HIS A 119 3.34 2.30 -2.27
N ASN A 120 3.20 3.59 -1.99
CA ASN A 120 2.24 4.46 -2.66
C ASN A 120 2.59 4.76 -4.12
N PHE A 121 3.87 4.59 -4.50
CA PHE A 121 4.29 4.87 -5.87
C PHE A 121 3.65 3.92 -6.90
N PRO A 122 3.73 2.58 -6.75
CA PRO A 122 2.96 1.65 -7.57
C PRO A 122 1.45 1.92 -7.58
N GLU A 123 0.85 2.21 -6.43
CA GLU A 123 -0.59 2.51 -6.33
C GLU A 123 -0.99 3.75 -7.11
N GLY A 124 -0.16 4.80 -7.04
CA GLY A 124 -0.37 6.03 -7.79
C GLY A 124 -0.31 5.81 -9.30
N ILE A 125 0.64 4.98 -9.77
CA ILE A 125 0.73 4.55 -11.17
C ILE A 125 -0.53 3.78 -11.58
N ALA A 126 -0.93 2.77 -10.79
CA ALA A 126 -2.12 1.97 -11.09
C ALA A 126 -3.38 2.84 -11.18
N THR A 127 -3.58 3.73 -10.21
CA THR A 127 -4.69 4.69 -10.18
C THR A 127 -4.70 5.58 -11.43
N PHE A 128 -3.55 6.12 -11.82
CA PHE A 128 -3.42 6.99 -12.98
C PHE A 128 -3.69 6.25 -14.29
N VAL A 129 -3.10 5.07 -14.46
CA VAL A 129 -3.22 4.26 -15.68
C VAL A 129 -4.68 3.81 -15.87
N THR A 130 -5.31 3.30 -14.81
CA THR A 130 -6.71 2.86 -14.90
C THR A 130 -7.65 4.03 -15.13
N ALA A 131 -7.47 5.17 -14.44
CA ALA A 131 -8.29 6.35 -14.69
C ALA A 131 -8.08 6.96 -16.09
N SER A 132 -6.91 6.73 -16.70
CA SER A 132 -6.63 7.17 -18.07
C SER A 132 -7.28 6.26 -19.12
N SER A 133 -7.51 4.98 -18.84
CA SER A 133 -8.16 4.05 -19.75
C SER A 133 -9.68 3.99 -19.58
N ASN A 134 -10.16 4.01 -18.33
CA ASN A 134 -11.58 3.98 -17.99
C ASN A 134 -11.83 4.82 -16.72
N LEU A 135 -12.51 5.95 -16.90
CA LEU A 135 -12.70 6.91 -15.82
C LEU A 135 -13.60 6.36 -14.70
N GLU A 136 -14.62 5.56 -15.02
CA GLU A 136 -15.53 4.97 -14.03
C GLU A 136 -14.78 3.99 -13.12
N LEU A 137 -13.97 3.11 -13.71
CA LEU A 137 -13.07 2.22 -12.97
C LEU A 137 -12.03 3.01 -12.18
N GLY A 138 -11.47 4.06 -12.79
CA GLY A 138 -10.50 4.95 -12.16
C GLY A 138 -11.02 5.64 -10.90
N PHE A 139 -12.27 6.09 -10.89
CA PHE A 139 -12.93 6.63 -9.70
C PHE A 139 -13.05 5.59 -8.60
N GLY A 140 -13.45 4.35 -8.95
CA GLY A 140 -13.54 3.24 -8.01
C GLY A 140 -12.19 2.91 -7.36
N ILE A 141 -11.13 2.80 -8.16
CA ILE A 141 -9.76 2.55 -7.66
C ILE A 141 -9.26 3.71 -6.82
N ALA A 142 -9.40 4.96 -7.28
CA ALA A 142 -8.95 6.13 -6.52
C ALA A 142 -9.61 6.22 -5.13
N LEU A 143 -10.91 5.93 -5.05
CA LEU A 143 -11.61 5.86 -3.77
C LEU A 143 -11.09 4.71 -2.89
N ALA A 144 -10.89 3.53 -3.46
CA ALA A 144 -10.38 2.37 -2.74
C ALA A 144 -8.98 2.62 -2.17
N VAL A 145 -8.08 3.20 -2.97
CA VAL A 145 -6.73 3.60 -2.56
C VAL A 145 -6.79 4.69 -1.49
N ALA A 146 -7.65 5.72 -1.65
CA ALA A 146 -7.82 6.74 -0.61
C ALA A 146 -8.27 6.14 0.74
N LEU A 147 -9.17 5.16 0.72
CA LEU A 147 -9.65 4.47 1.92
C LEU A 147 -8.58 3.58 2.57
N HIS A 148 -7.63 3.04 1.79
CA HIS A 148 -6.46 2.34 2.30
C HIS A 148 -5.46 3.30 2.95
N ASN A 149 -5.23 4.44 2.28
CA ASN A 149 -4.18 5.38 2.60
C ASN A 149 -4.42 6.18 3.89
N ILE A 150 -5.68 6.45 4.26
CA ILE A 150 -5.98 7.11 5.55
C ILE A 150 -5.48 6.27 6.74
N PRO A 151 -5.90 4.99 6.91
CA PRO A 151 -5.37 4.11 7.96
C PRO A 151 -3.85 3.94 7.92
N GLU A 152 -3.26 3.82 6.73
CA GLU A 152 -1.81 3.71 6.58
C GLU A 152 -1.10 4.94 7.11
N GLY A 153 -1.61 6.14 6.83
CA GLY A 153 -1.04 7.37 7.36
C GLY A 153 -1.17 7.50 8.88
N VAL A 154 -2.21 6.91 9.49
CA VAL A 154 -2.40 6.95 10.96
C VAL A 154 -1.47 5.99 11.69
N ALA A 155 -1.10 4.88 11.05
CA ALA A 155 -0.32 3.78 11.64
C ALA A 155 1.16 4.16 11.89
#